data_AF-A0A1I5TS45-F1
#
_entry.id   AF-A0A1I5TS45-F1
#
_cell.length_a   1.000
_cell.length_b   1.000
_cell.length_c   1.000
_cell.angle_alpha   90.00
_cell.angle_beta   90.00
_cell.angle_gamma   90.00
#
_symmetry.space_group_name_H-M   'P 1'
#
loop_
_entity.id
_entity.type
_entity.pdbx_description
1 polymer ?
#
loop_
_entity_poly.entity_id
_entity_poly.type
_entity_poly.pdbx_seq_one_letter_code
_entity_poly.pdbx_strand_id
1 'polypeptide(L)'
;MKNDVVETVKACFTSNVIAQLSIQVDETEPNVRKATNKSVPLVLKGLLNRLDRGFAPEVLFELGQAAHAADVLKQLATAHNTVWSESGTNLLPDLLGDSYRANVSQIAVGTSIRPSASGALLQAVATAVLGVLGKTAAENEFGPTELAGWLREQSSTVGSALLKDAIESALVSPPGARQVPEVEPERAVVRQPIAGVPALQAAAPWAPQAAEPAPADSSSFRWQWGALILLAVCLGYIFGTGQASKKLSDEAFIQDETTATGGSQRLAGLTPGSRTGSGSTGPVGPDADASRSAAPSTASREASPAPVMQAGRYDKASDRYIYDTGQPITLTLPNGTRQQVGSNSTENRLYTFLSSSEEVDSVNRTKGWINFDRVNFEAGKAVLTPESAEQLGNMAVILNSFPNSMVKIGGYTDSTGDAELNYRLSDERAHTAMLALAKRGVNPIRLQAKGYGPRYFVMPNNTPVNRSLNRRVSIRVVKK
;
A
#
# COMPACT_ATOMS: atom_id res chain seq x y z
N MET A 1 -18.84 37.62 9.40
CA MET A 1 -19.00 36.47 10.33
C MET A 1 -17.62 35.94 10.66
N LYS A 2 -17.39 35.34 11.85
CA LYS A 2 -16.15 34.57 12.07
C LYS A 2 -16.25 33.28 11.27
N ASN A 3 -15.34 33.08 10.31
CA ASN A 3 -15.29 31.87 9.49
C ASN A 3 -14.71 30.72 10.33
N ASP A 4 -15.59 30.01 11.04
CA ASP A 4 -15.25 28.79 11.75
C ASP A 4 -14.93 27.67 10.74
N VAL A 5 -13.67 27.21 10.72
CA VAL A 5 -13.21 26.14 9.84
C VAL A 5 -13.92 24.81 10.11
N VAL A 6 -14.32 24.53 11.37
CA VAL A 6 -15.02 23.30 11.75
C VAL A 6 -16.41 23.27 11.12
N GLU A 7 -17.17 24.35 11.27
CA GLU A 7 -18.52 24.44 10.68
C GLU A 7 -18.48 24.58 9.15
N THR A 8 -17.47 25.28 8.60
CA THR A 8 -17.26 25.36 7.14
C THR A 8 -17.02 23.98 6.53
N VAL A 9 -16.18 23.15 7.14
CA VAL A 9 -15.93 21.77 6.66
C VAL A 9 -17.15 20.87 6.88
N LYS A 10 -17.86 20.98 8.01
CA LYS A 10 -19.12 20.23 8.24
C LYS A 10 -20.17 20.57 7.19
N ALA A 11 -20.29 21.83 6.78
CA ALA A 11 -21.24 22.26 5.75
C ALA A 11 -21.01 21.61 4.38
N CYS A 12 -19.80 21.13 4.07
CA CYS A 12 -19.53 20.35 2.87
C CYS A 12 -20.25 18.99 2.87
N PHE A 13 -20.58 18.43 4.04
CA PHE A 13 -21.26 17.15 4.20
C PHE A 13 -22.78 17.33 4.24
N THR A 14 -23.34 17.80 3.11
CA THR A 14 -24.80 17.93 2.92
C THR A 14 -25.49 16.56 3.05
N SER A 15 -26.81 16.55 3.22
CA SER A 15 -27.55 15.27 3.34
C SER A 15 -27.38 14.35 2.12
N ASN A 16 -27.19 14.90 0.91
CA ASN A 16 -26.85 14.09 -0.27
C ASN A 16 -25.49 13.41 -0.10
N VAL A 17 -24.46 14.14 0.36
CA VAL A 17 -23.12 13.59 0.60
C VAL A 17 -23.16 12.50 1.68
N ILE A 18 -23.90 12.72 2.76
CA ILE A 18 -24.06 11.74 3.84
C ILE A 18 -24.74 10.45 3.33
N ALA A 19 -25.83 10.56 2.57
CA ALA A 19 -26.54 9.42 1.98
C ALA A 19 -25.63 8.59 1.04
N GLN A 20 -24.82 9.26 0.22
CA GLN A 20 -23.87 8.61 -0.70
C GLN A 20 -22.72 7.93 0.06
N LEU A 21 -22.17 8.60 1.08
CA LEU A 21 -21.15 8.01 1.96
C LEU A 21 -21.70 6.79 2.71
N SER A 22 -22.94 6.82 3.23
CA SER A 22 -23.55 5.65 3.89
C SER A 22 -23.69 4.44 2.99
N ILE A 23 -24.02 4.63 1.71
CA ILE A 23 -24.03 3.53 0.72
C ILE A 23 -22.60 3.02 0.48
N GLN A 24 -21.63 3.92 0.32
CA GLN A 24 -20.24 3.55 0.01
C GLN A 24 -19.54 2.82 1.17
N VAL A 25 -19.81 3.20 2.41
CA VAL A 25 -19.21 2.59 3.61
C VAL A 25 -20.10 1.53 4.27
N ASP A 26 -21.31 1.31 3.74
CA ASP A 26 -22.31 0.34 4.21
C ASP A 26 -22.59 0.50 5.72
N GLU A 27 -22.99 1.72 6.09
CA GLU A 27 -23.37 2.16 7.44
C GLU A 27 -24.67 2.98 7.35
N THR A 28 -25.32 3.29 8.48
CA THR A 28 -26.53 4.12 8.46
C THR A 28 -26.20 5.62 8.34
N GLU A 29 -27.06 6.41 7.67
CA GLU A 29 -26.91 7.87 7.58
C GLU A 29 -26.69 8.59 8.93
N PRO A 30 -27.43 8.26 10.02
CA PRO A 30 -27.18 8.88 11.33
C PRO A 30 -25.79 8.55 11.89
N ASN A 31 -25.33 7.31 11.73
CA ASN A 31 -24.00 6.89 12.19
C ASN A 31 -22.90 7.58 11.38
N VAL A 32 -23.05 7.66 10.05
CA VAL A 32 -22.12 8.39 9.17
C VAL A 32 -22.09 9.87 9.51
N ARG A 33 -23.25 10.51 9.74
CA ARG A 33 -23.32 11.92 10.16
C ARG A 33 -22.62 12.16 11.49
N LYS A 34 -22.83 11.29 12.48
CA LYS A 34 -22.14 11.33 13.79
C LYS A 34 -20.63 11.17 13.61
N ALA A 35 -20.20 10.18 12.82
CA ALA A 35 -18.80 9.91 12.53
C ALA A 35 -18.11 11.08 11.82
N THR A 36 -18.73 11.67 10.80
CA THR A 36 -18.24 12.87 10.11
C THR A 36 -18.09 14.05 11.08
N ASN A 37 -19.12 14.34 11.89
CA ASN A 37 -19.09 15.44 12.86
C ASN A 37 -17.93 15.30 13.87
N LYS A 38 -17.64 14.07 14.31
CA LYS A 38 -16.50 13.76 15.19
C LYS A 38 -15.15 13.80 14.47
N SER A 39 -15.12 13.39 13.20
CA SER A 39 -13.90 13.33 12.38
C SER A 39 -13.33 14.71 12.04
N VAL A 40 -14.19 15.69 11.73
CA VAL A 40 -13.77 17.05 11.30
C VAL A 40 -12.79 17.71 12.29
N PRO A 41 -13.13 17.90 13.59
CA PRO A 41 -12.22 18.52 14.54
C PRO A 41 -11.00 17.64 14.85
N LEU A 42 -11.11 16.31 14.74
CA LEU A 42 -9.97 15.39 14.91
C LEU A 42 -8.92 15.54 13.79
N VAL A 43 -9.34 15.70 12.53
CA VAL A 43 -8.43 15.97 11.40
C VAL A 43 -7.76 17.33 11.56
N LEU A 44 -8.54 18.37 11.85
CA LEU A 44 -8.01 19.72 12.07
C LEU A 44 -7.02 19.77 13.24
N LYS A 45 -7.30 19.04 14.33
CA LYS A 45 -6.35 18.92 15.46
C LYS A 45 -5.09 18.14 15.09
N GLY A 46 -5.21 17.09 14.27
CA GLY A 46 -4.06 16.36 13.72
C GLY A 46 -3.15 17.26 12.88
N LEU A 47 -3.73 18.09 12.01
CA LEU A 47 -3.01 19.09 11.21
C LEU A 47 -2.31 20.13 12.08
N LEU A 48 -3.00 20.72 13.05
CA LEU A 48 -2.43 21.68 14.00
C LEU A 48 -1.23 21.09 14.75
N ASN A 49 -1.40 19.88 15.31
CA ASN A 49 -0.33 19.17 16.00
C ASN A 49 0.90 18.89 15.11
N ARG A 50 0.73 18.82 13.79
CA ARG A 50 1.82 18.62 12.82
C ARG A 50 2.51 19.95 12.50
N LEU A 51 1.74 21.01 12.25
CA LEU A 51 2.27 22.38 12.10
C LEU A 51 3.07 22.85 13.32
N ASP A 52 2.66 22.46 14.53
CA ASP A 52 3.35 22.80 15.78
C ASP A 52 4.60 21.92 16.02
N ARG A 53 4.75 20.81 15.28
CA ARG A 53 5.91 19.89 15.32
C ARG A 53 6.84 20.06 14.12
N GLY A 54 6.80 21.21 13.44
CA GLY A 54 7.70 21.52 12.33
C GLY A 54 7.29 20.94 10.97
N PHE A 55 6.01 20.58 10.77
CA PHE A 55 5.50 20.32 9.42
C PHE A 55 5.51 21.62 8.60
N ALA A 56 6.10 21.57 7.41
CA ALA A 56 6.29 22.70 6.52
C ALA A 56 4.94 23.32 6.07
N PRO A 57 4.68 24.61 6.36
CA PRO A 57 3.49 25.32 5.88
C PRO A 57 3.30 25.24 4.36
N GLU A 58 4.40 25.21 3.61
CA GLU A 58 4.47 25.11 2.16
C GLU A 58 3.75 23.85 1.65
N VAL A 59 3.97 22.71 2.31
CA VAL A 59 3.32 21.44 1.93
C VAL A 59 1.82 21.48 2.24
N LEU A 60 1.40 22.11 3.34
CA LEU A 60 -0.03 22.29 3.62
C LEU A 60 -0.70 23.18 2.57
N PHE A 61 -0.01 24.25 2.18
CA PHE A 61 -0.47 25.21 1.18
C PHE A 61 -0.58 24.60 -0.21
N GLU A 62 0.45 23.88 -0.68
CA GLU A 62 0.44 23.18 -1.97
C GLU A 62 -0.67 22.13 -2.04
N LEU A 63 -0.89 21.37 -0.97
CA LEU A 63 -1.97 20.38 -0.91
C LEU A 63 -3.37 21.02 -0.85
N GLY A 64 -3.50 22.17 -0.19
CA GLY A 64 -4.72 22.98 -0.23
C GLY A 64 -5.00 23.53 -1.64
N GLN A 65 -4.02 24.18 -2.25
CA GLN A 65 -4.07 24.68 -3.63
C GLN A 65 -4.45 23.57 -4.62
N ALA A 66 -3.81 22.41 -4.55
CA ALA A 66 -4.12 21.26 -5.39
C ALA A 66 -5.54 20.74 -5.18
N ALA A 67 -6.03 20.70 -3.93
CA ALA A 67 -7.41 20.31 -3.61
C ALA A 67 -8.43 21.33 -4.16
N HIS A 68 -8.13 22.63 -4.06
CA HIS A 68 -8.99 23.69 -4.57
C HIS A 68 -9.04 23.71 -6.10
N ALA A 69 -7.89 23.65 -6.77
CA ALA A 69 -7.78 23.59 -8.22
C ALA A 69 -8.41 22.32 -8.83
N ALA A 70 -8.41 21.21 -8.07
CA ALA A 70 -9.11 19.98 -8.44
C ALA A 70 -10.62 20.00 -8.14
N ASP A 71 -11.20 21.11 -7.66
CA ASP A 71 -12.64 21.28 -7.42
C ASP A 71 -13.22 20.24 -6.42
N VAL A 72 -12.40 19.72 -5.48
CA VAL A 72 -12.77 18.53 -4.67
C VAL A 72 -14.02 18.71 -3.82
N LEU A 73 -14.32 19.93 -3.37
CA LEU A 73 -15.54 20.23 -2.60
C LEU A 73 -16.81 20.05 -3.44
N LYS A 74 -16.73 20.35 -4.74
CA LYS A 74 -17.82 20.17 -5.71
C LYS A 74 -17.99 18.71 -6.08
N GLN A 75 -16.90 17.97 -6.22
CA GLN A 75 -16.90 16.52 -6.50
C GLN A 75 -17.42 15.70 -5.32
N LEU A 76 -17.09 16.10 -4.09
CA LEU A 76 -17.67 15.54 -2.87
C LEU A 76 -19.21 15.70 -2.88
N ALA A 77 -19.72 16.85 -3.33
CA ALA A 77 -21.14 17.13 -3.44
C ALA A 77 -21.87 16.34 -4.55
N THR A 78 -21.18 15.94 -5.62
CA THR A 78 -21.74 15.23 -6.79
C THR A 78 -21.55 13.70 -6.76
N ALA A 79 -21.19 13.14 -5.60
CA ALA A 79 -21.01 11.69 -5.38
C ALA A 79 -19.88 11.01 -6.19
N HIS A 80 -19.12 11.75 -7.01
CA HIS A 80 -17.91 11.26 -7.66
C HIS A 80 -16.74 11.25 -6.67
N ASN A 81 -16.81 10.36 -5.68
CA ASN A 81 -15.84 10.23 -4.58
C ASN A 81 -14.53 9.53 -5.02
N THR A 82 -14.13 9.71 -6.28
CA THR A 82 -13.00 9.01 -6.94
C THR A 82 -11.72 9.82 -6.97
N VAL A 83 -11.77 11.16 -6.88
CA VAL A 83 -10.68 12.01 -7.37
C VAL A 83 -9.37 11.90 -6.56
N TRP A 84 -9.41 11.53 -5.28
CA TRP A 84 -8.20 11.20 -4.51
C TRP A 84 -7.94 9.69 -4.31
N SER A 85 -8.59 8.83 -5.10
CA SER A 85 -8.09 7.48 -5.39
C SER A 85 -7.09 7.45 -6.57
N GLU A 86 -7.04 8.50 -7.39
CA GLU A 86 -6.30 8.51 -8.66
C GLU A 86 -4.94 9.21 -8.57
N SER A 87 -4.77 10.19 -7.67
CA SER A 87 -3.49 10.89 -7.41
C SER A 87 -2.44 10.08 -6.63
N GLY A 88 -2.66 8.77 -6.42
CA GLY A 88 -1.62 7.78 -6.08
C GLY A 88 -0.90 7.90 -4.73
N THR A 89 -1.26 8.85 -3.87
CA THR A 89 -0.50 9.19 -2.66
C THR A 89 -1.32 8.98 -1.38
N ASN A 90 -0.74 8.34 -0.37
CA ASN A 90 -1.32 8.18 0.97
C ASN A 90 -1.17 9.47 1.79
N LEU A 91 -1.55 10.61 1.20
CA LEU A 91 -1.32 11.94 1.75
C LEU A 91 -1.84 12.09 3.17
N LEU A 92 -2.97 11.48 3.54
CA LEU A 92 -3.55 11.64 4.87
C LEU A 92 -2.71 11.01 5.99
N PRO A 93 -2.31 9.72 5.92
CA PRO A 93 -1.29 9.16 6.80
C PRO A 93 -0.01 10.01 6.86
N ASP A 94 0.48 10.54 5.74
CA ASP A 94 1.73 11.32 5.70
C ASP A 94 1.56 12.74 6.30
N LEU A 95 0.41 13.37 6.08
CA LEU A 95 0.01 14.69 6.56
C LEU A 95 -0.28 14.67 8.07
N LEU A 96 -1.12 13.74 8.52
CA LEU A 96 -1.62 13.64 9.90
C LEU A 96 -0.71 12.79 10.81
N GLY A 97 0.16 11.96 10.22
CA GLY A 97 1.07 11.07 10.95
C GLY A 97 0.33 10.07 11.85
N ASP A 98 0.88 9.81 13.02
CA ASP A 98 0.29 8.92 14.03
C ASP A 98 -1.14 9.32 14.45
N SER A 99 -1.47 10.61 14.35
CA SER A 99 -2.82 11.14 14.60
C SER A 99 -3.88 10.48 13.72
N TYR A 100 -3.54 10.09 12.48
CA TYR A 100 -4.47 9.41 11.59
C TYR A 100 -5.00 8.10 12.21
N ARG A 101 -4.09 7.27 12.74
CA ARG A 101 -4.43 5.97 13.33
C ARG A 101 -5.22 6.12 14.64
N ALA A 102 -4.80 7.05 15.49
CA ALA A 102 -5.51 7.38 16.72
C ALA A 102 -6.95 7.85 16.44
N ASN A 103 -7.12 8.72 15.44
CA ASN A 103 -8.43 9.25 15.04
C ASN A 103 -9.36 8.14 14.51
N VAL A 104 -8.87 7.24 13.64
CA VAL A 104 -9.67 6.10 13.14
C VAL A 104 -10.21 5.25 14.29
N SER A 105 -9.39 4.98 15.31
CA SER A 105 -9.82 4.22 16.50
C SER A 105 -10.87 4.99 17.33
N GLN A 106 -10.65 6.28 17.59
CA GLN A 106 -11.59 7.12 18.35
C GLN A 106 -12.94 7.30 17.66
N ILE A 107 -12.98 7.31 16.32
CA ILE A 107 -14.22 7.36 15.55
C ILE A 107 -14.97 6.04 15.68
N ALA A 108 -14.32 4.91 15.37
CA ALA A 108 -14.93 3.57 15.42
C ALA A 108 -15.56 3.27 16.79
N VAL A 109 -14.83 3.55 17.88
CA VAL A 109 -15.31 3.35 19.26
C VAL A 109 -16.41 4.33 19.65
N GLY A 110 -16.37 5.58 19.18
CA GLY A 110 -17.32 6.63 19.58
C GLY A 110 -18.64 6.66 18.81
N THR A 111 -18.71 6.09 17.62
CA THR A 111 -19.89 6.20 16.73
C THR A 111 -20.47 4.86 16.27
N SER A 112 -20.00 3.74 16.83
CA SER A 112 -20.52 2.39 16.56
C SER A 112 -20.53 2.00 15.08
N ILE A 113 -19.57 2.51 14.30
CA ILE A 113 -19.35 2.14 12.90
C ILE A 113 -18.19 1.18 12.77
N ARG A 114 -18.13 0.44 11.66
CA ARG A 114 -17.03 -0.48 11.39
C ARG A 114 -15.70 0.27 11.19
N PRO A 115 -14.55 -0.29 11.59
CA PRO A 115 -13.24 0.35 11.41
C PRO A 115 -12.92 0.68 9.93
N SER A 116 -13.41 -0.13 8.99
CA SER A 116 -13.29 0.12 7.55
C SER A 116 -14.06 1.36 7.09
N ALA A 117 -15.23 1.62 7.67
CA ALA A 117 -16.01 2.83 7.41
C ALA A 117 -15.30 4.06 8.01
N SER A 118 -14.76 3.93 9.22
CA SER A 118 -14.02 5.02 9.91
C SER A 118 -12.85 5.54 9.06
N GLY A 119 -12.07 4.65 8.43
CA GLY A 119 -10.97 5.04 7.54
C GLY A 119 -11.44 5.78 6.27
N ALA A 120 -12.52 5.31 5.65
CA ALA A 120 -13.08 5.95 4.45
C ALA A 120 -13.71 7.32 4.74
N LEU A 121 -14.39 7.47 5.88
CA LEU A 121 -14.95 8.75 6.32
C LEU A 121 -13.84 9.75 6.70
N LEU A 122 -12.79 9.30 7.40
CA LEU A 122 -11.63 10.13 7.70
C LEU A 122 -10.93 10.61 6.42
N GLN A 123 -10.94 9.78 5.35
CA GLN A 123 -10.46 10.16 4.04
C GLN A 123 -11.30 11.28 3.41
N ALA A 124 -12.61 11.10 3.31
CA ALA A 124 -13.52 12.13 2.79
C ALA A 124 -13.41 13.44 3.58
N VAL A 125 -13.27 13.36 4.91
CA VAL A 125 -13.15 14.52 5.80
C VAL A 125 -11.84 15.29 5.59
N ALA A 126 -10.68 14.64 5.47
CA ALA A 126 -9.46 15.41 5.23
C ALA A 126 -9.38 15.97 3.79
N THR A 127 -9.99 15.32 2.81
CA THR A 127 -10.19 15.92 1.46
C THR A 127 -11.03 17.20 1.57
N ALA A 128 -12.13 17.18 2.35
CA ALA A 128 -12.93 18.37 2.60
C ALA A 128 -12.14 19.45 3.36
N VAL A 129 -11.35 19.08 4.37
CA VAL A 129 -10.47 20.03 5.09
C VAL A 129 -9.47 20.68 4.14
N LEU A 130 -8.75 19.91 3.31
CA LEU A 130 -7.76 20.47 2.38
C LEU A 130 -8.41 21.32 1.29
N GLY A 131 -9.58 20.91 0.76
CA GLY A 131 -10.35 21.73 -0.17
C GLY A 131 -10.84 23.05 0.44
N VAL A 132 -11.26 23.04 1.71
CA VAL A 132 -11.62 24.26 2.45
C VAL A 132 -10.39 25.13 2.71
N LEU A 133 -9.26 24.56 3.15
CA LEU A 133 -8.01 25.32 3.37
C LEU A 133 -7.50 25.97 2.08
N GLY A 134 -7.52 25.26 0.96
CA GLY A 134 -7.16 25.81 -0.35
C GLY A 134 -8.11 26.92 -0.81
N LYS A 135 -9.42 26.71 -0.63
CA LYS A 135 -10.42 27.75 -0.90
C LYS A 135 -10.20 29.00 -0.04
N THR A 136 -10.00 28.83 1.27
CA THR A 136 -9.70 29.94 2.19
C THR A 136 -8.41 30.66 1.80
N ALA A 137 -7.37 29.93 1.40
CA ALA A 137 -6.13 30.53 0.93
C ALA A 137 -6.33 31.38 -0.34
N ALA A 138 -7.11 30.88 -1.30
CA ALA A 138 -7.44 31.62 -2.52
C ALA A 138 -8.34 32.84 -2.27
N GLU A 139 -9.37 32.72 -1.42
CA GLU A 139 -10.31 33.81 -1.10
C GLU A 139 -9.68 34.96 -0.29
N ASN A 140 -8.58 34.71 0.43
CA ASN A 140 -7.91 35.70 1.28
C ASN A 140 -6.48 36.05 0.81
N GLU A 141 -6.09 35.59 -0.40
CA GLU A 141 -4.75 35.78 -0.99
C GLU A 141 -3.59 35.36 -0.05
N PHE A 142 -3.82 34.35 0.80
CA PHE A 142 -2.82 33.87 1.74
C PHE A 142 -1.66 33.16 1.04
N GLY A 143 -0.45 33.33 1.57
CA GLY A 143 0.67 32.43 1.33
C GLY A 143 0.71 31.28 2.35
N PRO A 144 1.78 30.47 2.32
CA PRO A 144 1.92 29.32 3.22
C PRO A 144 1.91 29.68 4.71
N THR A 145 2.61 30.74 5.08
CA THR A 145 2.75 31.17 6.47
C THR A 145 1.47 31.78 6.99
N GLU A 146 0.77 32.58 6.19
CA GLU A 146 -0.53 33.19 6.51
C GLU A 146 -1.60 32.11 6.72
N LEU A 147 -1.67 31.11 5.82
CA LEU A 147 -2.61 29.99 5.97
C LEU A 147 -2.34 29.17 7.24
N ALA A 148 -1.07 28.88 7.55
CA ALA A 148 -0.70 28.16 8.77
C ALA A 148 -0.91 29.00 10.05
N GLY A 149 -0.77 30.32 9.97
CA GLY A 149 -1.13 31.25 11.04
C GLY A 149 -2.62 31.24 11.30
N TRP A 150 -3.42 31.48 10.25
CA TRP A 150 -4.88 31.46 10.30
C TRP A 150 -5.42 30.13 10.86
N LEU A 151 -4.88 28.98 10.44
CA LEU A 151 -5.31 27.69 10.98
C LEU A 151 -5.01 27.57 12.48
N ARG A 152 -3.87 28.08 12.96
CA ARG A 152 -3.54 28.10 14.41
C ARG A 152 -4.49 28.98 15.21
N GLU A 153 -5.01 30.08 14.65
CA GLU A 153 -6.06 30.87 15.30
C GLU A 153 -7.36 30.07 15.53
N GLN A 154 -7.67 29.12 14.64
CA GLN A 154 -8.81 28.20 14.80
C GLN A 154 -8.62 27.12 15.88
N SER A 155 -7.44 27.02 16.50
CA SER A 155 -7.12 25.97 17.49
C SER A 155 -8.07 25.95 18.70
N SER A 156 -8.53 27.12 19.15
CA SER A 156 -9.52 27.25 20.23
C SER A 156 -10.89 26.68 19.84
N THR A 157 -11.33 26.94 18.61
CA THR A 157 -12.58 26.45 18.02
C THR A 157 -12.55 24.93 17.79
N VAL A 158 -11.43 24.42 17.28
CA VAL A 158 -11.18 22.97 17.15
C VAL A 158 -11.21 22.30 18.53
N GLY A 159 -10.58 22.89 19.54
CA GLY A 159 -10.59 22.40 20.92
C GLY A 159 -11.98 22.37 21.55
N SER A 160 -12.78 23.42 21.36
CA SER A 160 -14.16 23.49 21.89
C SER A 160 -15.09 22.46 21.22
N ALA A 161 -14.91 22.21 19.91
CA ALA A 161 -15.64 21.16 19.19
C ALA A 161 -15.31 19.75 19.70
N LEU A 162 -14.03 19.45 20.00
CA LEU A 162 -13.62 18.18 20.61
C LEU A 162 -14.18 18.01 22.03
N LEU A 163 -14.16 19.08 22.84
CA LEU A 163 -14.72 19.06 24.19
C LEU A 163 -16.24 18.80 24.15
N LYS A 164 -16.96 19.42 23.22
CA LYS A 164 -18.40 19.19 23.03
C LYS A 164 -18.71 17.74 22.66
N ASP A 165 -17.98 17.14 21.71
CA ASP A 165 -18.15 15.72 21.34
C ASP A 165 -17.83 14.77 22.51
N ALA A 166 -16.82 15.09 23.32
CA ALA A 166 -16.47 14.31 24.52
C ALA A 166 -17.59 14.36 25.58
N ILE A 167 -18.18 15.54 25.82
CA ILE A 167 -19.31 15.72 26.75
C ILE A 167 -20.56 14.99 26.22
N GLU A 168 -20.91 15.17 24.94
CA GLU A 168 -22.04 14.46 24.32
C GLU A 168 -21.86 12.94 24.35
N SER A 169 -20.64 12.45 24.12
CA SER A 169 -20.31 11.02 24.23
C SER A 169 -20.45 10.48 25.66
N ALA A 170 -20.08 11.28 26.67
CA ALA A 170 -20.24 10.93 28.08
C ALA A 170 -21.72 10.90 28.52
N LEU A 171 -22.53 11.84 28.02
CA LEU A 171 -23.96 11.96 28.35
C LEU A 171 -24.84 10.88 27.67
N VAL A 172 -24.39 10.30 26.56
CA VAL A 172 -25.10 9.22 25.83
C VAL A 172 -24.87 7.83 26.45
N SER A 173 -23.98 7.70 27.45
CA SER A 173 -23.80 6.45 28.21
C SER A 173 -24.87 6.32 29.31
N PRO A 174 -25.80 5.34 29.26
CA PRO A 174 -26.75 5.14 30.34
C PRO A 174 -26.05 4.61 31.60
N PRO A 175 -26.46 5.03 32.81
CA PRO A 175 -25.92 4.47 34.06
C PRO A 175 -26.49 3.07 34.31
N GLY A 176 -25.83 2.04 33.77
CA GLY A 176 -26.16 0.63 34.01
C GLY A 176 -25.41 -0.31 33.06
N ALA A 177 -24.71 -1.36 33.50
CA ALA A 177 -24.39 -1.75 34.87
C ALA A 177 -22.98 -2.37 34.90
N ARG A 178 -22.17 -2.00 35.90
CA ARG A 178 -21.12 -2.92 36.37
C ARG A 178 -21.85 -4.10 36.99
N GLN A 179 -21.71 -5.29 36.43
CA GLN A 179 -22.01 -6.51 37.17
C GLN A 179 -21.03 -6.59 38.34
N VAL A 180 -21.50 -6.19 39.52
CA VAL A 180 -20.93 -6.68 40.77
C VAL A 180 -21.22 -8.18 40.77
N PRO A 181 -20.21 -9.05 40.97
CA PRO A 181 -20.47 -10.49 41.03
C PRO A 181 -21.40 -10.77 42.21
N GLU A 182 -22.54 -11.39 41.92
CA GLU A 182 -23.52 -11.80 42.92
C GLU A 182 -22.88 -12.85 43.83
N VAL A 183 -22.78 -12.56 45.12
CA VAL A 183 -22.27 -13.50 46.12
C VAL A 183 -23.39 -14.49 46.44
N GLU A 184 -23.40 -15.61 45.73
CA GLU A 184 -24.29 -16.73 46.02
C GLU A 184 -23.97 -17.29 47.42
N PRO A 185 -24.95 -17.47 48.32
CA PRO A 185 -24.68 -17.86 49.70
C PRO A 185 -24.17 -19.31 49.78
N GLU A 186 -23.08 -19.53 50.51
CA GLU A 186 -22.43 -20.83 50.66
C GLU A 186 -23.43 -21.93 51.09
N ARG A 187 -23.59 -22.96 50.26
CA ARG A 187 -24.08 -24.25 50.73
C ARG A 187 -22.97 -24.94 51.52
N ALA A 188 -23.17 -25.06 52.83
CA ALA A 188 -22.27 -25.80 53.72
C ALA A 188 -22.10 -27.26 53.28
N VAL A 189 -20.96 -27.56 52.64
CA VAL A 189 -20.53 -28.95 52.38
C VAL A 189 -19.60 -29.38 53.49
N VAL A 190 -20.13 -30.17 54.42
CA VAL A 190 -19.34 -30.83 55.48
C VAL A 190 -18.30 -31.74 54.83
N ARG A 191 -17.01 -31.37 54.94
CA ARG A 191 -15.89 -32.22 54.56
C ARG A 191 -15.27 -32.86 55.80
N GLN A 192 -15.24 -34.19 55.83
CA GLN A 192 -14.49 -34.93 56.85
C GLN A 192 -12.96 -34.76 56.61
N PRO A 193 -12.13 -34.79 57.66
CA PRO A 193 -10.69 -34.67 57.52
C PRO A 193 -10.09 -35.97 56.96
N ILE A 194 -9.29 -35.85 55.90
CA ILE A 194 -8.42 -36.92 55.43
C ILE A 194 -7.15 -36.89 56.28
N ALA A 195 -6.89 -37.95 57.05
CA ALA A 195 -5.67 -38.08 57.84
C ALA A 195 -4.47 -38.41 56.93
N GLY A 196 -3.29 -37.83 57.20
CA GLY A 196 -2.02 -38.32 56.66
C GLY A 196 -1.12 -37.34 55.89
N VAL A 197 -1.37 -36.03 55.90
CA VAL A 197 -0.43 -35.04 55.31
C VAL A 197 0.50 -34.49 56.39
N PRO A 198 1.85 -34.63 56.27
CA PRO A 198 2.79 -34.05 57.23
C PRO A 198 2.80 -32.52 57.11
N ALA A 199 2.97 -31.84 58.24
CA ALA A 199 2.89 -30.38 58.32
C ALA A 199 4.01 -29.71 57.50
N LEU A 200 3.62 -28.90 56.52
CA LEU A 200 4.53 -27.98 55.82
C LEU A 200 5.01 -26.91 56.81
N GLN A 201 6.31 -26.90 57.05
CA GLN A 201 6.99 -25.99 57.97
C GLN A 201 6.90 -24.56 57.45
N ALA A 202 6.53 -23.60 58.31
CA ALA A 202 6.29 -22.23 57.90
C ALA A 202 7.55 -21.59 57.29
N ALA A 203 7.45 -21.13 56.05
CA ALA A 203 8.52 -20.38 55.40
C ALA A 203 8.73 -19.03 56.09
N ALA A 204 9.98 -18.69 56.39
CA ALA A 204 10.36 -17.45 57.03
C ALA A 204 9.98 -16.21 56.17
N PRO A 205 9.72 -15.04 56.78
CA PRO A 205 9.45 -13.82 56.03
C PRO A 205 10.66 -13.46 55.14
N TRP A 206 10.38 -13.02 53.91
CA TRP A 206 11.43 -12.70 52.95
C TRP A 206 12.32 -11.55 53.48
N ALA A 207 13.64 -11.75 53.40
CA ALA A 207 14.61 -10.68 53.61
C ALA A 207 14.86 -9.96 52.28
N PRO A 208 15.04 -8.63 52.26
CA PRO A 208 15.37 -7.92 51.04
C PRO A 208 16.75 -8.35 50.53
N GLN A 209 16.81 -8.86 49.30
CA GLN A 209 18.08 -9.18 48.66
C GLN A 209 18.88 -7.89 48.42
N ALA A 210 20.16 -7.91 48.80
CA ALA A 210 21.08 -6.83 48.49
C ALA A 210 21.23 -6.69 46.97
N ALA A 211 21.23 -5.45 46.48
CA ALA A 211 21.39 -5.17 45.05
C ALA A 211 22.74 -5.66 44.53
N GLU A 212 22.73 -6.38 43.42
CA GLU A 212 23.96 -6.69 42.68
C GLU A 212 24.60 -5.39 42.15
N PRO A 213 25.94 -5.27 42.18
CA PRO A 213 26.61 -4.08 41.65
C PRO A 213 26.46 -4.02 40.12
N ALA A 214 26.17 -2.82 39.60
CA ALA A 214 26.02 -2.60 38.17
C ALA A 214 27.32 -2.95 37.39
N PRO A 215 27.21 -3.50 36.16
CA PRO A 215 28.38 -3.77 35.33
C PRO A 215 29.10 -2.47 34.94
N ALA A 216 30.43 -2.48 35.05
CA ALA A 216 31.27 -1.30 34.89
C ALA A 216 31.30 -0.71 33.46
N ASP A 217 31.57 0.59 33.38
CA ASP A 217 31.74 1.34 32.13
C ASP A 217 32.75 0.69 31.18
N SER A 218 32.30 0.36 29.97
CA SER A 218 33.17 -0.01 28.84
C SER A 218 33.38 1.20 27.91
N SER A 219 34.02 2.24 28.43
CA SER A 219 34.37 3.46 27.69
C SER A 219 35.55 3.29 26.72
N SER A 220 35.57 2.19 25.94
CA SER A 220 36.70 1.76 25.11
C SER A 220 36.39 1.54 23.63
N PHE A 221 35.32 2.16 23.09
CA PHE A 221 34.91 2.00 21.69
C PHE A 221 34.87 3.31 20.85
N ARG A 222 35.60 4.36 21.27
CA ARG A 222 35.58 5.67 20.57
C ARG A 222 36.83 6.00 19.75
N TRP A 223 37.93 5.26 19.88
CA TRP A 223 39.19 5.55 19.17
C TRP A 223 39.28 4.94 17.77
N GLN A 224 38.63 3.79 17.53
CA GLN A 224 38.66 3.09 16.23
C GLN A 224 38.01 3.93 15.10
N TRP A 225 36.92 4.64 15.41
CA TRP A 225 36.28 5.56 14.46
C TRP A 225 37.16 6.77 14.11
N GLY A 226 37.96 7.28 15.06
CA GLY A 226 38.92 8.35 14.79
C GLY A 226 40.01 7.93 13.79
N ALA A 227 40.52 6.70 13.92
CA ALA A 227 41.49 6.14 12.98
C ALA A 227 40.91 5.95 11.57
N LEU A 228 39.66 5.50 11.45
CA LEU A 228 38.98 5.35 10.15
C LEU A 228 38.70 6.69 9.46
N ILE A 229 38.36 7.74 10.21
CA ILE A 229 38.17 9.09 9.68
C ILE A 229 39.51 9.66 9.17
N LEU A 230 40.61 9.50 9.92
CA LEU A 230 41.94 9.89 9.47
C LEU A 230 42.38 9.16 8.19
N LEU A 231 42.14 7.84 8.11
CA LEU A 231 42.40 7.04 6.91
C LEU A 231 41.62 7.57 5.69
N ALA A 232 40.34 7.89 5.87
CA ALA A 232 39.50 8.44 4.80
C ALA A 232 39.98 9.82 4.32
N VAL A 233 40.46 10.68 5.22
CA VAL A 233 41.05 11.98 4.87
C VAL A 233 42.37 11.80 4.10
N CYS A 234 43.24 10.88 4.52
CA CYS A 234 44.47 10.58 3.79
C CYS A 234 44.20 10.03 2.38
N LEU A 235 43.23 9.12 2.23
CA LEU A 235 42.80 8.62 0.92
C LEU A 235 42.20 9.73 0.05
N GLY A 236 41.35 10.59 0.62
CA GLY A 236 40.79 11.75 -0.08
C GLY A 236 41.86 12.72 -0.59
N TYR A 237 42.94 12.91 0.17
CA TYR A 237 44.06 13.76 -0.25
C TYR A 237 44.89 13.12 -1.37
N ILE A 238 45.17 11.82 -1.30
CA ILE A 238 45.99 11.09 -2.29
C ILE A 238 45.27 10.98 -3.65
N PHE A 239 43.95 10.77 -3.66
CA PHE A 239 43.17 10.60 -4.88
C PHE A 239 42.46 11.89 -5.37
N GLY A 240 42.41 12.94 -4.55
CA GLY A 240 41.66 14.17 -4.83
C GLY A 240 42.36 15.20 -5.74
N THR A 241 43.68 15.10 -5.95
CA THR A 241 44.44 16.08 -6.76
C THR A 241 44.56 15.72 -8.25
N GLY A 242 43.74 14.77 -8.71
CA GLY A 242 43.98 13.99 -9.94
C GLY A 242 42.97 14.12 -11.08
N GLN A 243 42.19 15.21 -11.20
CA GLN A 243 41.53 15.56 -12.47
C GLN A 243 41.00 17.00 -12.50
N ALA A 244 41.72 17.87 -13.22
CA ALA A 244 41.25 19.18 -13.63
C ALA A 244 41.67 19.46 -15.09
N SER A 245 40.78 20.13 -15.84
CA SER A 245 40.99 20.65 -17.20
C SER A 245 41.21 19.65 -18.33
N LYS A 246 40.17 19.48 -19.17
CA LYS A 246 40.15 20.12 -20.51
C LYS A 246 38.73 20.19 -21.10
N LYS A 247 38.20 21.41 -21.21
CA LYS A 247 37.28 21.78 -22.31
C LYS A 247 38.15 22.22 -23.48
N LEU A 248 37.77 21.86 -24.71
CA LEU A 248 37.82 22.71 -25.89
C LEU A 248 37.04 22.05 -27.03
N SER A 249 36.31 22.87 -27.78
CA SER A 249 35.66 22.53 -29.04
C SER A 249 36.69 22.42 -30.17
N ASP A 250 36.28 21.91 -31.35
CA ASP A 250 36.18 22.73 -32.58
C ASP A 250 35.67 21.89 -33.77
N GLU A 251 35.47 22.55 -34.91
CA GLU A 251 34.55 22.17 -35.97
C GLU A 251 35.17 21.39 -37.17
N ALA A 252 34.26 20.76 -37.93
CA ALA A 252 34.23 20.59 -39.40
C ALA A 252 35.52 20.46 -40.25
N PHE A 253 35.56 19.42 -41.09
CA PHE A 253 35.98 19.55 -42.50
C PHE A 253 35.27 18.55 -43.44
N ILE A 254 35.28 18.85 -44.74
CA ILE A 254 34.46 18.25 -45.82
C ILE A 254 35.31 17.44 -46.81
N GLN A 255 34.75 16.37 -47.37
CA GLN A 255 34.86 15.85 -48.76
C GLN A 255 34.12 14.50 -48.77
N ASP A 256 33.05 14.21 -49.52
CA ASP A 256 32.69 14.45 -50.94
C ASP A 256 33.61 13.74 -51.95
N GLU A 257 33.11 12.61 -52.48
CA GLU A 257 33.50 12.07 -53.78
C GLU A 257 32.32 11.33 -54.41
N THR A 258 32.19 11.43 -55.74
CA THR A 258 30.98 11.16 -56.51
C THR A 258 31.14 10.01 -57.52
N THR A 259 30.02 9.65 -58.18
CA THR A 259 29.91 8.84 -59.43
C THR A 259 30.07 7.31 -59.36
N ALA A 260 29.56 6.51 -60.31
CA ALA A 260 28.30 6.57 -61.10
C ALA A 260 28.06 5.25 -61.87
N THR A 261 26.78 4.93 -62.15
CA THR A 261 26.26 4.16 -63.31
C THR A 261 26.68 2.69 -63.58
N GLY A 262 25.67 1.80 -63.71
CA GLY A 262 25.56 0.92 -64.90
C GLY A 262 25.31 -0.58 -64.73
N GLY A 263 24.29 -1.12 -65.42
CA GLY A 263 24.42 -2.42 -66.11
C GLY A 263 23.48 -3.59 -65.75
N SER A 264 22.32 -3.64 -66.40
CA SER A 264 21.44 -4.79 -66.73
C SER A 264 21.95 -6.25 -66.55
N GLN A 265 21.04 -7.17 -66.19
CA GLN A 265 20.48 -8.16 -67.14
C GLN A 265 19.23 -8.94 -66.62
N ARG A 266 18.60 -9.73 -67.50
CA ARG A 266 17.23 -10.28 -67.43
C ARG A 266 17.19 -11.77 -67.06
N LEU A 267 16.03 -12.26 -66.56
CA LEU A 267 15.27 -13.32 -67.25
C LEU A 267 13.81 -13.42 -66.74
N ALA A 268 12.90 -13.98 -67.56
CA ALA A 268 11.47 -14.11 -67.25
C ALA A 268 10.83 -15.33 -67.95
N GLY A 269 9.68 -15.79 -67.41
CA GLY A 269 8.75 -16.76 -68.00
C GLY A 269 8.62 -18.07 -67.19
N LEU A 270 7.51 -18.84 -67.26
CA LEU A 270 6.16 -18.61 -67.83
C LEU A 270 5.17 -19.65 -67.22
N THR A 271 3.88 -19.54 -67.53
CA THR A 271 2.69 -20.19 -66.90
C THR A 271 2.29 -21.56 -67.55
N PRO A 272 1.04 -22.10 -67.44
CA PRO A 272 0.22 -22.55 -66.29
C PRO A 272 -0.36 -24.01 -66.45
N GLY A 273 -1.25 -24.47 -65.55
CA GLY A 273 -2.09 -25.68 -65.76
C GLY A 273 -3.34 -25.76 -64.84
N SER A 274 -4.48 -26.27 -65.33
CA SER A 274 -5.82 -26.21 -64.69
C SER A 274 -6.66 -27.52 -64.80
N ARG A 275 -7.88 -27.54 -64.18
CA ARG A 275 -8.87 -28.66 -63.94
C ARG A 275 -8.77 -29.23 -62.50
N THR A 276 -9.78 -29.80 -61.81
CA THR A 276 -11.29 -29.93 -61.85
C THR A 276 -11.74 -30.46 -60.45
N GLY A 277 -12.99 -30.50 -59.98
CA GLY A 277 -14.32 -30.08 -60.50
C GLY A 277 -15.48 -30.78 -59.73
N SER A 278 -16.72 -30.23 -59.77
CA SER A 278 -17.95 -30.72 -59.06
C SER A 278 -17.97 -30.54 -57.52
N GLY A 279 -19.08 -30.21 -56.82
CA GLY A 279 -20.46 -29.90 -57.23
C GLY A 279 -21.50 -30.92 -56.72
N SER A 280 -22.32 -30.55 -55.71
CA SER A 280 -23.58 -31.18 -55.21
C SER A 280 -23.95 -30.58 -53.83
N THR A 281 -24.79 -29.53 -53.75
CA THR A 281 -26.23 -29.52 -53.34
C THR A 281 -26.56 -29.89 -51.87
N GLY A 282 -27.34 -29.03 -51.19
CA GLY A 282 -27.76 -29.17 -49.77
C GLY A 282 -29.02 -30.05 -49.56
N PRO A 283 -29.99 -29.71 -48.68
CA PRO A 283 -30.35 -28.37 -48.18
C PRO A 283 -30.51 -28.24 -46.64
N VAL A 284 -30.88 -27.02 -46.21
CA VAL A 284 -31.34 -26.65 -44.87
C VAL A 284 -32.85 -26.91 -44.73
N GLY A 285 -33.30 -27.31 -43.54
CA GLY A 285 -34.71 -27.33 -43.12
C GLY A 285 -34.81 -27.21 -41.58
N PRO A 286 -35.74 -26.43 -41.02
CA PRO A 286 -35.70 -26.03 -39.60
C PRO A 286 -36.55 -26.94 -38.71
N ASP A 287 -36.44 -26.76 -37.39
CA ASP A 287 -37.61 -26.56 -36.53
C ASP A 287 -37.20 -26.03 -35.14
N ALA A 288 -38.07 -25.21 -34.55
CA ALA A 288 -37.94 -24.72 -33.19
C ALA A 288 -39.32 -24.62 -32.54
N ASP A 289 -39.52 -25.25 -31.37
CA ASP A 289 -40.28 -24.66 -30.26
C ASP A 289 -40.11 -25.43 -28.93
N ALA A 290 -40.60 -24.80 -27.85
CA ALA A 290 -41.17 -25.38 -26.63
C ALA A 290 -40.26 -25.93 -25.51
N SER A 291 -39.82 -25.00 -24.66
CA SER A 291 -39.78 -25.07 -23.18
C SER A 291 -40.32 -26.31 -22.45
N ARG A 292 -39.56 -26.81 -21.45
CA ARG A 292 -40.09 -27.14 -20.09
C ARG A 292 -39.02 -27.37 -19.00
N SER A 293 -39.06 -26.50 -17.99
CA SER A 293 -38.81 -26.69 -16.54
C SER A 293 -37.91 -27.83 -16.02
N ALA A 294 -36.81 -27.45 -15.36
CA ALA A 294 -36.32 -28.12 -14.14
C ALA A 294 -35.57 -27.11 -13.25
N ALA A 295 -35.89 -27.08 -11.95
CA ALA A 295 -35.24 -26.23 -10.94
C ALA A 295 -34.49 -27.13 -9.91
N PRO A 296 -33.76 -26.54 -8.95
CA PRO A 296 -32.43 -25.99 -9.15
C PRO A 296 -31.36 -26.97 -8.61
N SER A 297 -30.34 -27.27 -9.42
CA SER A 297 -29.13 -27.93 -8.91
C SER A 297 -28.36 -26.95 -8.03
N THR A 298 -27.90 -27.42 -6.86
CA THR A 298 -27.07 -26.65 -5.94
C THR A 298 -25.79 -26.19 -6.64
N ALA A 299 -25.72 -24.89 -6.95
CA ALA A 299 -24.51 -24.26 -7.47
C ALA A 299 -23.43 -24.25 -6.36
N SER A 300 -22.67 -25.35 -6.30
CA SER A 300 -21.36 -25.37 -5.68
C SER A 300 -20.60 -24.15 -6.18
N ARG A 301 -20.28 -23.24 -5.27
CA ARG A 301 -19.51 -22.02 -5.53
C ARG A 301 -18.21 -22.41 -6.24
N GLU A 302 -18.16 -22.25 -7.55
CA GLU A 302 -16.98 -22.58 -8.34
C GLU A 302 -15.79 -21.81 -7.75
N ALA A 303 -14.84 -22.58 -7.22
CA ALA A 303 -13.60 -22.01 -6.73
C ALA A 303 -12.92 -21.34 -7.92
N SER A 304 -12.64 -20.04 -7.80
CA SER A 304 -11.87 -19.31 -8.81
C SER A 304 -10.58 -20.11 -9.10
N PRO A 305 -10.21 -20.30 -10.38
CA PRO A 305 -9.12 -21.20 -10.73
C PRO A 305 -7.86 -20.82 -9.96
N ALA A 306 -7.34 -21.76 -9.18
CA ALA A 306 -6.16 -21.53 -8.36
C ALA A 306 -4.99 -21.13 -9.29
N PRO A 307 -4.20 -20.10 -8.92
CA PRO A 307 -3.08 -19.67 -9.75
C PRO A 307 -2.11 -20.83 -9.95
N VAL A 308 -1.71 -21.08 -11.21
CA VAL A 308 -0.77 -22.14 -11.56
C VAL A 308 0.50 -21.98 -10.73
N MET A 309 0.74 -22.91 -9.81
CA MET A 309 1.86 -22.80 -8.87
C MET A 309 3.18 -22.86 -9.63
N GLN A 310 4.03 -21.83 -9.46
CA GLN A 310 5.41 -21.89 -9.91
C GLN A 310 6.14 -22.96 -9.09
N ALA A 311 6.82 -23.88 -9.78
CA ALA A 311 7.61 -24.94 -9.18
C ALA A 311 8.70 -24.38 -8.24
N GLY A 312 9.19 -25.20 -7.34
CA GLY A 312 10.16 -24.81 -6.32
C GLY A 312 10.27 -25.83 -5.19
N ARG A 313 11.02 -25.47 -4.15
CA ARG A 313 11.22 -26.28 -2.95
C ARG A 313 11.01 -25.45 -1.69
N TYR A 314 10.43 -26.05 -0.66
CA TYR A 314 10.35 -25.44 0.66
C TYR A 314 11.61 -25.72 1.46
N ASP A 315 12.30 -24.66 1.90
CA ASP A 315 13.41 -24.76 2.84
C ASP A 315 12.88 -24.67 4.29
N LYS A 316 13.16 -25.72 5.06
CA LYS A 316 12.81 -25.80 6.48
C LYS A 316 13.69 -24.92 7.37
N ALA A 317 14.94 -24.64 6.97
CA ALA A 317 15.87 -23.88 7.79
C ALA A 317 15.52 -22.39 7.84
N SER A 318 15.06 -21.82 6.72
CA SER A 318 14.66 -20.41 6.62
C SER A 318 13.14 -20.16 6.62
N ASP A 319 12.30 -21.20 6.72
CA ASP A 319 10.82 -21.13 6.61
C ASP A 319 10.38 -20.37 5.35
N ARG A 320 10.95 -20.73 4.19
CA ARG A 320 10.74 -20.03 2.91
C ARG A 320 10.53 -21.01 1.76
N TYR A 321 9.67 -20.62 0.82
CA TYR A 321 9.56 -21.29 -0.47
C TYR A 321 10.59 -20.69 -1.43
N ILE A 322 11.50 -21.54 -1.94
CA ILE A 322 12.50 -21.18 -2.94
C ILE A 322 11.96 -21.63 -4.29
N TYR A 323 11.48 -20.66 -5.07
CA TYR A 323 10.95 -20.88 -6.41
C TYR A 323 12.05 -21.33 -7.38
N ASP A 324 11.68 -22.21 -8.30
CA ASP A 324 12.47 -22.53 -9.49
C ASP A 324 12.25 -21.44 -10.54
N THR A 325 13.35 -20.79 -10.92
CA THR A 325 13.38 -19.72 -11.91
C THR A 325 13.48 -20.25 -13.33
N GLY A 326 13.73 -21.56 -13.52
CA GLY A 326 13.98 -22.17 -14.81
C GLY A 326 15.35 -21.81 -15.38
N GLN A 327 15.60 -22.27 -16.61
CA GLN A 327 16.87 -22.06 -17.32
C GLN A 327 17.11 -20.57 -17.63
N PRO A 328 18.37 -20.10 -17.64
CA PRO A 328 18.68 -18.73 -18.00
C PRO A 328 18.34 -18.46 -19.47
N ILE A 329 17.60 -17.37 -19.70
CA ILE A 329 17.24 -16.83 -21.02
C ILE A 329 17.62 -15.35 -21.08
N THR A 330 17.84 -14.83 -22.29
CA THR A 330 18.12 -13.39 -22.49
C THR A 330 16.88 -12.70 -23.04
N LEU A 331 16.30 -11.79 -22.25
CA LEU A 331 15.31 -10.82 -22.72
C LEU A 331 16.00 -9.73 -23.55
N THR A 332 15.34 -9.26 -24.60
CA THR A 332 15.72 -8.04 -25.32
C THR A 332 14.59 -7.03 -25.14
N LEU A 333 14.83 -5.99 -24.36
CA LEU A 333 13.83 -5.00 -23.96
C LEU A 333 13.59 -3.96 -25.07
N PRO A 334 12.45 -3.22 -25.07
CA PRO A 334 12.14 -2.22 -26.09
C PRO A 334 13.21 -1.13 -26.30
N ASN A 335 14.02 -0.83 -25.29
CA ASN A 335 15.14 0.11 -25.36
C ASN A 335 16.46 -0.54 -25.82
N GLY A 336 16.44 -1.75 -26.37
CA GLY A 336 17.61 -2.51 -26.80
C GLY A 336 18.41 -3.17 -25.68
N THR A 337 18.06 -2.95 -24.40
CA THR A 337 18.78 -3.54 -23.27
C THR A 337 18.61 -5.05 -23.27
N ARG A 338 19.72 -5.79 -23.16
CA ARG A 338 19.73 -7.25 -22.98
C ARG A 338 19.86 -7.59 -21.51
N GLN A 339 19.03 -8.52 -21.04
CA GLN A 339 18.95 -8.88 -19.63
C GLN A 339 18.79 -10.39 -19.48
N GLN A 340 19.66 -11.03 -18.70
CA GLN A 340 19.53 -12.45 -18.38
C GLN A 340 18.56 -12.65 -17.20
N VAL A 341 17.61 -13.56 -17.35
CA VAL A 341 16.59 -13.91 -16.35
C VAL A 341 16.28 -15.41 -16.45
N GLY A 342 15.65 -16.01 -15.44
CA GLY A 342 15.15 -17.39 -15.55
C GLY A 342 13.88 -17.49 -16.40
N SER A 343 13.70 -18.57 -17.16
CA SER A 343 12.53 -18.78 -18.03
C SER A 343 11.17 -18.76 -17.30
N ASN A 344 11.13 -19.16 -16.03
CA ASN A 344 9.95 -19.15 -15.17
C ASN A 344 9.87 -17.93 -14.24
N SER A 345 10.87 -17.04 -14.26
CA SER A 345 11.04 -15.94 -13.30
C SER A 345 9.91 -14.89 -13.33
N THR A 346 9.76 -14.17 -12.22
CA THR A 346 8.88 -12.98 -12.13
C THR A 346 9.19 -11.97 -13.23
N GLU A 347 10.48 -11.74 -13.50
CA GLU A 347 10.99 -10.86 -14.55
C GLU A 347 10.46 -11.25 -15.94
N ASN A 348 10.62 -12.52 -16.34
CA ASN A 348 10.14 -12.98 -17.64
C ASN A 348 8.61 -12.86 -17.77
N ARG A 349 7.87 -13.18 -16.70
CA ARG A 349 6.40 -13.03 -16.67
C ARG A 349 5.97 -11.57 -16.82
N LEU A 350 6.62 -10.64 -16.12
CA LEU A 350 6.33 -9.21 -16.23
C LEU A 350 6.66 -8.69 -17.63
N TYR A 351 7.82 -9.05 -18.18
CA TYR A 351 8.21 -8.68 -19.54
C TYR A 351 7.24 -9.23 -20.59
N THR A 352 6.91 -10.53 -20.52
CA THR A 352 5.97 -11.17 -21.44
C THR A 352 4.61 -10.50 -21.37
N PHE A 353 4.11 -10.23 -20.16
CA PHE A 353 2.87 -9.48 -20.00
C PHE A 353 2.99 -8.08 -20.62
N LEU A 354 3.97 -7.25 -20.25
CA LEU A 354 4.12 -5.88 -20.76
C LEU A 354 4.34 -5.78 -22.27
N SER A 355 4.99 -6.79 -22.89
CA SER A 355 5.22 -6.86 -24.34
C SER A 355 4.05 -7.44 -25.14
N SER A 356 3.10 -8.14 -24.49
CA SER A 356 1.93 -8.71 -25.14
C SER A 356 0.81 -7.69 -25.37
N SER A 357 -0.08 -7.99 -26.32
CA SER A 357 -1.34 -7.27 -26.58
C SER A 357 -2.44 -7.54 -25.55
N GLU A 358 -2.17 -8.29 -24.47
CA GLU A 358 -3.14 -8.56 -23.41
C GLU A 358 -3.49 -7.26 -22.65
N GLU A 359 -4.78 -6.94 -22.46
CA GLU A 359 -5.16 -5.75 -21.70
C GLU A 359 -5.10 -5.96 -20.18
N VAL A 360 -4.98 -4.86 -19.43
CA VAL A 360 -5.08 -4.93 -17.97
C VAL A 360 -6.55 -5.05 -17.57
N ASP A 361 -6.91 -6.13 -16.87
CA ASP A 361 -8.23 -6.25 -16.23
C ASP A 361 -8.40 -5.12 -15.18
N SER A 362 -9.12 -4.08 -15.57
CA SER A 362 -9.40 -2.88 -14.78
C SER A 362 -10.53 -3.11 -13.78
N VAL A 363 -11.46 -4.01 -14.11
CA VAL A 363 -12.63 -4.36 -13.29
C VAL A 363 -12.24 -5.32 -12.17
N ASN A 364 -11.61 -6.46 -12.51
CA ASN A 364 -11.24 -7.48 -11.55
C ASN A 364 -9.80 -7.30 -11.03
N ARG A 365 -9.69 -6.42 -10.03
CA ARG A 365 -8.42 -6.08 -9.35
C ARG A 365 -7.79 -7.24 -8.54
N THR A 366 -8.40 -8.43 -8.51
CA THR A 366 -7.81 -9.66 -7.91
C THR A 366 -7.05 -10.53 -8.92
N LYS A 367 -7.16 -10.24 -10.23
CA LYS A 367 -6.37 -10.90 -11.29
C LYS A 367 -5.07 -10.14 -11.62
N GLY A 368 -4.23 -10.72 -12.47
CA GLY A 368 -3.01 -10.08 -12.99
C GLY A 368 -1.85 -9.93 -11.99
N TRP A 369 -1.95 -10.53 -10.81
CA TRP A 369 -0.88 -10.51 -9.81
C TRP A 369 0.20 -11.55 -10.14
N ILE A 370 1.44 -11.08 -10.25
CA ILE A 370 2.65 -11.89 -10.42
C ILE A 370 3.40 -11.86 -9.09
N ASN A 371 3.68 -13.02 -8.49
CA ASN A 371 4.46 -13.08 -7.25
C ASN A 371 5.93 -12.79 -7.55
N PHE A 372 6.61 -12.10 -6.63
CA PHE A 372 8.06 -12.05 -6.61
C PHE A 372 8.61 -13.39 -6.13
N ASP A 373 9.60 -13.94 -6.83
CA ASP A 373 10.21 -15.23 -6.55
C ASP A 373 11.48 -15.14 -5.67
N ARG A 374 12.09 -13.95 -5.55
CA ARG A 374 13.31 -13.67 -4.76
C ARG A 374 13.21 -12.47 -3.82
N VAL A 375 12.15 -11.66 -3.86
CA VAL A 375 11.91 -10.59 -2.85
C VAL A 375 11.49 -11.16 -1.50
N ASN A 376 12.34 -10.98 -0.50
CA ASN A 376 12.22 -11.53 0.84
C ASN A 376 12.66 -10.51 1.90
N PHE A 377 12.29 -10.76 3.16
CA PHE A 377 12.53 -9.86 4.28
C PHE A 377 13.11 -10.58 5.49
N GLU A 378 13.80 -9.84 6.35
CA GLU A 378 14.15 -10.32 7.69
C GLU A 378 12.90 -10.72 8.50
N ALA A 379 13.07 -11.71 9.38
CA ALA A 379 12.00 -12.24 10.23
C ALA A 379 11.36 -11.13 11.07
N GLY A 380 10.03 -11.03 11.03
CA GLY A 380 9.25 -10.00 11.74
C GLY A 380 9.42 -8.56 11.26
N LYS A 381 10.26 -8.29 10.25
CA LYS A 381 10.60 -6.93 9.81
C LYS A 381 10.20 -6.64 8.36
N ALA A 382 10.22 -5.36 8.01
CA ALA A 382 10.14 -4.86 6.63
C ALA A 382 11.52 -4.48 6.04
N VAL A 383 12.61 -5.12 6.50
CA VAL A 383 13.96 -4.98 5.95
C VAL A 383 14.19 -6.03 4.86
N LEU A 384 14.55 -5.60 3.65
CA LEU A 384 14.82 -6.49 2.51
C LEU A 384 16.12 -7.28 2.70
N THR A 385 16.13 -8.55 2.29
CA THR A 385 17.37 -9.36 2.27
C THR A 385 18.27 -8.96 1.08
N PRO A 386 19.59 -9.22 1.14
CA PRO A 386 20.51 -8.89 0.04
C PRO A 386 20.11 -9.50 -1.31
N GLU A 387 19.60 -10.73 -1.34
CA GLU A 387 19.18 -11.43 -2.56
C GLU A 387 17.99 -10.74 -3.24
N SER A 388 17.18 -10.02 -2.46
CA SER A 388 16.06 -9.22 -2.98
C SER A 388 16.53 -8.02 -3.81
N ALA A 389 17.76 -7.55 -3.57
CA ALA A 389 18.30 -6.38 -4.24
C ALA A 389 18.55 -6.63 -5.74
N GLU A 390 18.91 -7.87 -6.11
CA GLU A 390 19.13 -8.30 -7.49
C GLU A 390 17.80 -8.31 -8.27
N GLN A 391 16.79 -9.02 -7.77
CA GLN A 391 15.46 -9.04 -8.42
C GLN A 391 14.86 -7.64 -8.53
N LEU A 392 14.90 -6.82 -7.48
CA LEU A 392 14.38 -5.45 -7.56
C LEU A 392 15.19 -4.59 -8.54
N GLY A 393 16.49 -4.87 -8.71
CA GLY A 393 17.32 -4.33 -9.79
C GLY A 393 16.78 -4.71 -11.16
N ASN A 394 16.61 -6.01 -11.38
CA ASN A 394 16.15 -6.55 -12.65
C ASN A 394 14.77 -6.05 -13.05
N MET A 395 13.84 -5.98 -12.09
CA MET A 395 12.49 -5.49 -12.29
C MET A 395 12.45 -3.99 -12.59
N ALA A 396 13.36 -3.19 -12.01
CA ALA A 396 13.49 -1.77 -12.34
C ALA A 396 13.94 -1.55 -13.79
N VAL A 397 14.88 -2.35 -14.31
CA VAL A 397 15.32 -2.30 -15.72
C VAL A 397 14.16 -2.56 -16.68
N ILE A 398 13.33 -3.58 -16.40
CA ILE A 398 12.12 -3.88 -17.17
C ILE A 398 11.14 -2.71 -17.11
N LEU A 399 10.79 -2.23 -15.91
CA LEU A 399 9.82 -1.13 -15.74
C LEU A 399 10.27 0.18 -16.39
N ASN A 400 11.57 0.46 -16.45
CA ASN A 400 12.10 1.64 -17.15
C ASN A 400 12.05 1.50 -18.68
N SER A 401 12.04 0.27 -19.20
CA SER A 401 11.89 0.00 -20.64
C SER A 401 10.43 0.08 -21.13
N PHE A 402 9.45 0.15 -20.21
CA PHE A 402 8.03 0.35 -20.50
C PHE A 402 7.49 1.60 -19.77
N PRO A 403 7.88 2.83 -20.17
CA PRO A 403 7.65 4.05 -19.40
C PRO A 403 6.17 4.42 -19.17
N ASN A 404 5.26 3.96 -20.02
CA ASN A 404 3.82 4.19 -19.89
C ASN A 404 3.16 3.29 -18.83
N SER A 405 3.80 2.17 -18.48
CA SER A 405 3.23 1.19 -17.55
C SER A 405 3.19 1.72 -16.12
N MET A 406 2.08 1.50 -15.43
CA MET A 406 1.94 1.75 -14.00
C MET A 406 1.78 0.40 -13.28
N VAL A 407 2.36 0.26 -12.09
CA VAL A 407 2.35 -0.99 -11.33
C VAL A 407 1.99 -0.79 -9.87
N LYS A 408 1.38 -1.83 -9.28
CA LYS A 408 1.05 -1.91 -7.87
C LYS A 408 1.75 -3.09 -7.21
N ILE A 409 2.41 -2.81 -6.09
CA ILE A 409 3.02 -3.78 -5.19
C ILE A 409 2.00 -4.15 -4.10
N GLY A 410 1.82 -5.45 -3.87
CA GLY A 410 0.92 -6.01 -2.87
C GLY A 410 1.71 -6.86 -1.88
N GLY A 411 1.59 -6.57 -0.58
CA GLY A 411 2.17 -7.40 0.48
C GLY A 411 1.11 -8.28 1.13
N TYR A 412 1.46 -9.54 1.43
CA TYR A 412 0.55 -10.53 2.01
C TYR A 412 1.24 -11.30 3.15
N THR A 413 0.45 -11.80 4.10
CA THR A 413 0.91 -12.69 5.17
C THR A 413 0.22 -14.04 5.09
N ASP A 414 0.71 -15.00 5.88
CA ASP A 414 -0.12 -16.14 6.27
C ASP A 414 -1.13 -15.74 7.37
N SER A 415 -1.92 -16.69 7.87
CA SER A 415 -2.94 -16.46 8.90
C SER A 415 -2.44 -16.58 10.35
N THR A 416 -1.13 -16.59 10.60
CA THR A 416 -0.54 -16.81 11.93
C THR A 416 -0.29 -15.48 12.64
N GLY A 417 -0.55 -15.44 13.95
CA GLY A 417 -0.35 -14.23 14.75
C GLY A 417 -1.49 -13.22 14.59
N ASP A 418 -1.28 -12.01 15.12
CA ASP A 418 -2.29 -10.98 15.13
C ASP A 418 -2.59 -10.42 13.72
N ALA A 419 -3.87 -10.19 13.44
CA ALA A 419 -4.31 -9.75 12.12
C ALA A 419 -3.90 -8.30 11.81
N GLU A 420 -3.93 -7.40 12.80
CA GLU A 420 -3.56 -5.98 12.63
C GLU A 420 -2.05 -5.82 12.43
N LEU A 421 -1.24 -6.52 13.23
CA LEU A 421 0.21 -6.61 13.04
C LEU A 421 0.56 -7.18 11.66
N ASN A 422 -0.18 -8.19 11.18
CA ASN A 422 0.00 -8.74 9.85
C ASN A 422 -0.36 -7.75 8.74
N TYR A 423 -1.46 -6.98 8.86
CA TYR A 423 -1.75 -5.88 7.92
C TYR A 423 -0.61 -4.86 7.90
N ARG A 424 -0.18 -4.38 9.07
CA ARG A 424 0.92 -3.41 9.19
C ARG A 424 2.21 -3.93 8.54
N LEU A 425 2.66 -5.12 8.91
CA LEU A 425 3.88 -5.73 8.39
C LEU A 425 3.80 -5.94 6.87
N SER A 426 2.65 -6.35 6.35
CA SER A 426 2.44 -6.50 4.90
C SER A 426 2.50 -5.16 4.16
N ASP A 427 2.02 -4.08 4.78
CA ASP A 427 1.99 -2.74 4.20
C ASP A 427 3.38 -2.10 4.21
N GLU A 428 4.10 -2.18 5.33
CA GLU A 428 5.50 -1.77 5.43
C GLU A 428 6.37 -2.53 4.40
N ARG A 429 6.19 -3.85 4.24
CA ARG A 429 6.90 -4.65 3.23
C ARG A 429 6.60 -4.23 1.79
N ALA A 430 5.33 -3.96 1.47
CA ALA A 430 4.93 -3.48 0.14
C ALA A 430 5.56 -2.11 -0.17
N HIS A 431 5.53 -1.17 0.78
CA HIS A 431 6.15 0.14 0.64
C HIS A 431 7.68 0.05 0.56
N THR A 432 8.34 -0.82 1.34
CA THR A 432 9.79 -1.02 1.24
C THR A 432 10.20 -1.52 -0.15
N ALA A 433 9.49 -2.52 -0.71
CA ALA A 433 9.75 -3.01 -2.07
C ALA A 433 9.50 -1.93 -3.13
N MET A 434 8.44 -1.11 -2.97
CA MET A 434 8.15 0.04 -3.83
C MET A 434 9.26 1.09 -3.78
N LEU A 435 9.69 1.50 -2.58
CA LEU A 435 10.80 2.45 -2.39
C LEU A 435 12.13 1.91 -2.93
N ALA A 436 12.34 0.60 -2.87
CA ALA A 436 13.51 -0.04 -3.46
C ALA A 436 13.51 0.01 -5.00
N LEU A 437 12.34 -0.07 -5.66
CA LEU A 437 12.20 0.18 -7.10
C LEU A 437 12.40 1.67 -7.44
N ALA A 438 11.83 2.58 -6.64
CA ALA A 438 12.00 4.02 -6.81
C ALA A 438 13.47 4.46 -6.73
N LYS A 439 14.21 3.94 -5.73
CA LYS A 439 15.67 4.14 -5.58
C LYS A 439 16.50 3.60 -6.76
N ARG A 440 15.92 2.78 -7.63
CA ARG A 440 16.53 2.24 -8.85
C ARG A 440 16.06 2.96 -10.12
N GLY A 441 15.49 4.16 -9.97
CA GLY A 441 15.12 5.06 -11.08
C GLY A 441 13.73 4.84 -11.67
N VAL A 442 12.91 3.93 -11.13
CA VAL A 442 11.50 3.83 -11.54
C VAL A 442 10.73 5.02 -10.98
N ASN A 443 10.12 5.84 -11.84
CA ASN A 443 9.39 7.04 -11.42
C ASN A 443 8.31 6.71 -10.36
N PRO A 444 8.34 7.30 -9.15
CA PRO A 444 7.39 7.01 -8.08
C PRO A 444 5.92 7.16 -8.45
N ILE A 445 5.57 8.09 -9.36
CA ILE A 445 4.19 8.31 -9.81
C ILE A 445 3.60 7.06 -10.50
N ARG A 446 4.46 6.21 -11.08
CA ARG A 446 4.08 4.95 -11.73
C ARG A 446 3.96 3.78 -10.75
N LEU A 447 4.29 3.98 -9.47
CA LEU A 447 4.35 2.95 -8.44
C LEU A 447 3.25 3.16 -7.40
N GLN A 448 2.57 2.07 -7.04
CA GLN A 448 1.63 2.02 -5.92
C GLN A 448 2.03 0.89 -4.97
N ALA A 449 1.73 1.01 -3.68
CA ALA A 449 1.89 -0.06 -2.70
C ALA A 449 0.59 -0.28 -1.90
N LYS A 450 0.37 -1.50 -1.39
CA LYS A 450 -0.63 -1.80 -0.37
C LYS A 450 -0.35 -3.11 0.35
N GLY A 451 -0.45 -3.10 1.68
CA GLY A 451 -0.60 -4.29 2.51
C GLY A 451 -2.02 -4.86 2.45
N TYR A 452 -2.10 -6.17 2.24
CA TYR A 452 -3.34 -6.95 2.25
C TYR A 452 -3.44 -7.89 3.45
N GLY A 453 -2.38 -7.99 4.27
CA GLY A 453 -2.34 -8.81 5.49
C GLY A 453 -2.76 -10.26 5.23
N PRO A 454 -3.57 -10.87 6.12
CA PRO A 454 -4.03 -12.25 6.00
C PRO A 454 -5.27 -12.36 5.09
N ARG A 455 -5.26 -11.69 3.93
CA ARG A 455 -6.32 -11.79 2.89
C ARG A 455 -5.74 -12.37 1.60
N TYR A 456 -6.62 -12.89 0.74
CA TYR A 456 -6.26 -13.36 -0.61
C TYR A 456 -5.12 -14.39 -0.58
N PHE A 457 -5.28 -15.40 0.28
CA PHE A 457 -4.38 -16.56 0.33
C PHE A 457 -4.36 -17.28 -1.02
N VAL A 458 -3.17 -17.70 -1.45
CA VAL A 458 -2.98 -18.56 -2.63
C VAL A 458 -3.07 -20.03 -2.27
N MET A 459 -2.81 -20.39 -1.00
CA MET A 459 -2.87 -21.75 -0.47
C MET A 459 -3.56 -21.81 0.90
N PRO A 460 -4.15 -22.95 1.32
CA PRO A 460 -4.71 -23.11 2.66
C PRO A 460 -3.60 -23.02 3.74
N ASN A 461 -3.76 -22.22 4.79
CA ASN A 461 -2.72 -21.99 5.82
C ASN A 461 -2.39 -23.20 6.75
N ASN A 462 -2.84 -24.40 6.39
CA ASN A 462 -2.74 -25.63 7.19
C ASN A 462 -1.32 -26.23 7.28
N THR A 463 -0.41 -25.92 6.35
CA THR A 463 0.98 -26.43 6.38
C THR A 463 2.01 -25.29 6.37
N PRO A 464 3.24 -25.51 6.90
CA PRO A 464 4.32 -24.52 6.82
C PRO A 464 4.63 -24.11 5.37
N VAL A 465 4.63 -25.08 4.45
CA VAL A 465 4.80 -24.84 2.99
C VAL A 465 3.77 -23.85 2.48
N ASN A 466 2.48 -24.10 2.74
CA ASN A 466 1.40 -23.24 2.26
C ASN A 466 1.42 -21.84 2.92
N ARG A 467 1.79 -21.76 4.20
CA ARG A 467 2.00 -20.47 4.87
C ARG A 467 3.14 -19.68 4.24
N SER A 468 4.26 -20.33 3.92
CA SER A 468 5.39 -19.68 3.24
C SER A 468 5.01 -19.13 1.85
N LEU A 469 4.11 -19.81 1.13
CA LEU A 469 3.56 -19.33 -0.15
C LEU A 469 2.57 -18.15 0.02
N ASN A 470 1.91 -18.04 1.17
CA ASN A 470 1.04 -16.90 1.48
C ASN A 470 1.82 -15.65 1.92
N ARG A 471 2.94 -15.83 2.63
CA ARG A 471 3.90 -14.76 3.01
C ARG A 471 4.71 -14.25 1.81
N ARG A 472 4.03 -13.55 0.90
CA ARG A 472 4.59 -13.10 -0.38
C ARG A 472 4.49 -11.59 -0.57
N VAL A 473 5.30 -11.07 -1.47
CA VAL A 473 5.02 -9.80 -2.15
C VAL A 473 4.71 -10.12 -3.62
N SER A 474 3.80 -9.36 -4.21
CA SER A 474 3.37 -9.51 -5.60
C SER A 474 3.38 -8.16 -6.30
N ILE A 475 3.48 -8.17 -7.62
CA ILE A 475 3.34 -7.01 -8.51
C ILE A 475 2.16 -7.23 -9.45
N ARG A 476 1.39 -6.18 -9.73
CA ARG A 476 0.34 -6.16 -10.75
C ARG A 476 0.48 -4.92 -11.60
N VAL A 477 0.44 -5.07 -12.93
CA VAL A 477 0.33 -3.93 -13.84
C VAL A 477 -1.09 -3.36 -13.75
N VAL A 478 -1.20 -2.04 -13.52
CA VAL A 478 -2.50 -1.34 -13.38
C VAL A 478 -2.85 -0.52 -14.62
N LYS A 479 -1.85 -0.23 -15.46
CA LYS A 479 -1.96 0.42 -16.76
C LYS A 479 -0.75 0.00 -17.62
N LYS A 480 -0.92 -0.16 -18.93
CA LYS A 480 0.18 -0.32 -19.90
C LYS A 480 0.40 1.00 -20.64
#